data_AF-A0A653AU61-F1
#
_entry.id   AF-A0A653AU61-F1
#
_cell.length_a   1.000
_cell.length_b   1.000
_cell.length_c   1.000
_cell.angle_alpha   90.00
_cell.angle_beta   90.00
_cell.angle_gamma   90.00
#
_symmetry.space_group_name_H-M   'P 1'
#
loop_
_entity.id
_entity.type
_entity.pdbx_description
1 polymer ?
#
loop_
_entity_poly.entity_id
_entity_poly.type
_entity_poly.pdbx_seq_one_letter_code
_entity_poly.pdbx_strand_id
1 'polypeptide(L)'
;MSTMKANIFKIILGTVVVFGGALLGIVNQMSYKGIKVEKWDNYYNESNIVFFYEDFSSDKIKFLEDTYHLKEATKDEKTDLDKAIKITNIVNKIVEYDDIESKNLNSAYDILVEKGDGKKVSNKDLAIITRDMLSSIGINSRVGIYRSKNAQFKEKSQYYIVEFWSREYGKWIAVDCIDQGYFVNGDTKLSAIEVLTNNFKDVSYLGKSSQKDYKNKLKKYLDSYSLQIDNTILYDKSNSYVTYLKDKDALELKYINGFAPPTIFTEETKLFEKSPYEGRIGRDEKAYLILSLINSKNEESNENMTEVIIAGFKDSGVIKECYVNIDGKGYEKINSYTNTELKKGKTSIELSLDGQTPISSVEINREK
;
A
#
# COMPACT_ATOMS: atom_id res chain seq x y z
N MET A 1 9.45 4.59 64.28
CA MET A 1 9.50 3.65 63.13
C MET A 1 8.89 4.23 61.84
N SER A 2 8.80 5.57 61.68
CA SER A 2 8.22 6.22 60.48
C SER A 2 9.24 6.97 59.60
N THR A 3 10.43 7.28 60.11
CA THR A 3 11.47 8.03 59.37
C THR A 3 12.33 7.16 58.44
N MET A 4 12.48 5.86 58.73
CA MET A 4 13.28 4.94 57.89
C MET A 4 12.57 4.56 56.58
N LYS A 5 11.23 4.45 56.58
CA LYS A 5 10.46 4.11 55.38
C LYS A 5 10.41 5.25 54.35
N ALA A 6 10.43 6.50 54.81
CA ALA A 6 10.39 7.67 53.91
C ALA A 6 11.68 7.85 53.10
N ASN A 7 12.84 7.49 53.66
CA ASN A 7 14.13 7.58 52.95
C ASN A 7 14.34 6.44 51.95
N ILE A 8 13.89 5.23 52.26
CA ILE A 8 13.95 4.10 51.31
C ILE A 8 13.04 4.37 50.11
N PHE A 9 11.85 4.97 50.32
CA PHE A 9 10.94 5.30 49.21
C PHE A 9 11.50 6.39 48.28
N LYS A 10 12.21 7.39 48.82
CA LYS A 10 12.89 8.42 48.00
C LYS A 10 14.09 7.85 47.21
N ILE A 11 14.83 6.90 47.79
CA ILE A 11 15.97 6.25 47.11
C ILE A 11 15.47 5.33 45.98
N ILE A 12 14.40 4.56 46.22
CA ILE A 12 13.79 3.70 45.19
C ILE A 12 13.20 4.56 44.06
N LEU A 13 12.49 5.66 44.38
CA LEU A 13 11.90 6.54 43.37
C LEU A 13 12.96 7.27 42.53
N GLY A 14 14.06 7.72 43.15
CA GLY A 14 15.19 8.32 42.44
C GLY A 14 15.92 7.32 41.52
N THR A 15 16.07 6.08 41.96
CA THR A 15 16.74 5.03 41.16
C THR A 15 15.89 4.58 39.98
N VAL A 16 14.57 4.48 40.14
CA VAL A 16 13.62 4.14 39.05
C VAL A 16 13.53 5.28 38.01
N VAL A 17 13.65 6.55 38.42
CA VAL A 17 13.64 7.68 37.47
C VAL A 17 14.94 7.78 36.68
N VAL A 18 16.09 7.50 37.29
CA VAL A 18 17.39 7.51 36.59
C VAL A 18 17.54 6.31 35.66
N PHE A 19 17.11 5.11 36.07
CA PHE A 19 17.11 3.94 35.18
C PHE A 19 15.97 3.96 34.16
N GLY A 20 14.80 4.52 34.49
CA GLY A 20 13.69 4.69 33.55
C GLY A 20 14.01 5.68 32.43
N GLY A 21 14.69 6.79 32.75
CA GLY A 21 15.18 7.74 31.75
C GLY A 21 16.31 7.17 30.88
N ALA A 22 17.23 6.40 31.47
CA ALA A 22 18.30 5.74 30.72
C ALA A 22 17.79 4.56 29.86
N LEU A 23 16.79 3.79 30.32
CA LEU A 23 16.16 2.74 29.51
C LEU A 23 15.28 3.33 28.40
N LEU A 24 14.58 4.45 28.62
CA LEU A 24 13.88 5.15 27.54
C LEU A 24 14.84 5.77 26.53
N GLY A 25 16.02 6.25 26.97
CA GLY A 25 17.08 6.73 26.10
C GLY A 25 17.80 5.61 25.31
N ILE A 26 17.99 4.43 25.92
CA ILE A 26 18.65 3.27 25.29
C ILE A 26 17.69 2.49 24.38
N VAL A 27 16.38 2.47 24.66
CA VAL A 27 15.38 1.89 23.75
C VAL A 27 15.15 2.79 22.53
N ASN A 28 15.34 4.12 22.65
CA ASN A 28 15.40 5.05 21.51
C ASN A 28 16.76 5.05 20.78
N GLN A 29 17.76 4.31 21.27
CA GLN A 29 19.08 4.15 20.66
C GLN A 29 19.39 2.68 20.27
N MET A 30 18.39 1.82 20.19
CA MET A 30 18.50 0.73 19.21
C MET A 30 18.48 1.39 17.83
N SER A 31 19.67 1.62 17.27
CA SER A 31 19.86 1.98 15.87
C SER A 31 19.25 0.88 15.01
N TYR A 32 17.97 1.03 14.71
CA TYR A 32 17.25 0.23 13.75
C TYR A 32 17.71 0.68 12.37
N LYS A 33 18.80 0.07 11.90
CA LYS A 33 19.45 0.35 10.62
C LYS A 33 18.44 0.28 9.48
N GLY A 34 18.04 1.44 8.96
CA GLY A 34 16.98 1.55 7.97
C GLY A 34 17.27 2.50 6.81
N ILE A 35 16.26 2.68 5.98
CA ILE A 35 16.17 3.80 5.05
C ILE A 35 15.19 4.79 5.65
N LYS A 36 15.64 6.03 5.82
CA LYS A 36 14.82 7.12 6.37
C LYS A 36 14.64 8.19 5.32
N VAL A 37 13.41 8.68 5.16
CA VAL A 37 13.15 9.87 4.35
C VAL A 37 13.25 11.08 5.27
N GLU A 38 14.22 11.95 5.00
CA GLU A 38 14.45 13.18 5.80
C GLU A 38 13.65 14.36 5.24
N LYS A 39 13.44 14.39 3.91
CA LYS A 39 12.65 15.41 3.23
C LYS A 39 11.90 14.78 2.04
N TRP A 40 10.64 15.14 1.88
CA TRP A 40 9.82 14.75 0.72
C TRP A 40 9.03 15.94 0.18
N ASP A 41 9.64 16.72 -0.71
CA ASP A 41 8.97 17.80 -1.45
C ASP A 41 8.52 17.27 -2.82
N ASN A 42 7.63 16.29 -2.76
CA ASN A 42 7.22 15.48 -3.91
C ASN A 42 5.84 14.81 -3.70
N TYR A 43 4.94 15.44 -2.94
CA TYR A 43 3.58 14.93 -2.74
C TYR A 43 2.70 15.25 -3.97
N TYR A 44 2.11 14.22 -4.56
CA TYR A 44 1.17 14.35 -5.66
C TYR A 44 -0.22 14.72 -5.11
N ASN A 45 -0.54 16.00 -5.06
CA ASN A 45 -1.83 16.49 -4.56
C ASN A 45 -2.78 16.90 -5.70
N GLU A 46 -2.69 16.16 -6.81
CA GLU A 46 -3.52 16.34 -8.01
C GLU A 46 -4.44 15.12 -8.24
N SER A 47 -5.22 15.11 -9.33
CA SER A 47 -6.22 14.05 -9.60
C SER A 47 -6.17 13.46 -11.02
N ASN A 48 -5.06 13.65 -11.73
CA ASN A 48 -4.95 13.32 -13.16
C ASN A 48 -4.49 11.87 -13.44
N ILE A 49 -4.12 11.10 -12.42
CA ILE A 49 -3.77 9.68 -12.58
C ILE A 49 -4.98 8.89 -13.08
N VAL A 50 -4.76 8.08 -14.10
CA VAL A 50 -5.73 7.14 -14.67
C VAL A 50 -5.45 5.76 -14.09
N PHE A 51 -6.47 5.15 -13.51
CA PHE A 51 -6.42 3.77 -13.05
C PHE A 51 -6.90 2.83 -14.16
N PHE A 52 -6.26 1.67 -14.28
CA PHE A 52 -6.65 0.64 -15.24
C PHE A 52 -7.34 -0.51 -14.49
N TYR A 53 -8.38 -1.06 -15.10
CA TYR A 53 -9.21 -2.12 -14.53
C TYR A 53 -9.38 -3.25 -15.54
N GLU A 54 -9.70 -4.44 -15.01
CA GLU A 54 -9.79 -5.66 -15.80
C GLU A 54 -10.86 -5.60 -16.90
N ASP A 55 -10.52 -6.13 -18.07
CA ASP A 55 -11.51 -6.45 -19.10
C ASP A 55 -12.25 -7.72 -18.70
N PHE A 56 -13.55 -7.60 -18.41
CA PHE A 56 -14.41 -8.72 -18.01
C PHE A 56 -14.49 -9.85 -19.05
N SER A 57 -13.98 -9.63 -20.26
CA SER A 57 -13.95 -10.61 -21.34
C SER A 57 -12.62 -11.37 -21.47
N SER A 58 -11.63 -11.12 -20.60
CA SER A 58 -10.35 -11.82 -20.65
C SER A 58 -10.51 -13.32 -20.39
N ASP A 59 -9.65 -14.14 -21.02
CA ASP A 59 -9.80 -15.61 -20.97
C ASP A 59 -9.63 -16.15 -19.54
N LYS A 60 -8.73 -15.55 -18.74
CA LYS A 60 -8.55 -15.90 -17.33
C LYS A 60 -9.78 -15.56 -16.49
N ILE A 61 -10.46 -14.45 -16.77
CA ILE A 61 -11.70 -14.08 -16.10
C ILE A 61 -12.86 -14.99 -16.49
N LYS A 62 -13.00 -15.30 -17.79
CA LYS A 62 -14.00 -16.26 -18.28
C LYS A 62 -13.82 -17.63 -17.65
N PHE A 63 -12.59 -18.11 -17.52
CA PHE A 63 -12.30 -19.37 -16.85
C PHE A 63 -12.87 -19.42 -15.42
N LEU A 64 -12.73 -18.33 -14.65
CA LEU A 64 -13.27 -18.27 -13.28
C LEU A 64 -14.80 -18.35 -13.28
N GLU A 65 -15.46 -17.61 -14.19
CA GLU A 65 -16.90 -17.69 -14.35
C GLU A 65 -17.37 -19.11 -14.73
N ASP A 66 -16.72 -19.73 -15.72
CA ASP A 66 -17.10 -21.03 -16.24
C ASP A 66 -16.86 -22.16 -15.22
N THR A 67 -15.79 -22.05 -14.41
CA THR A 67 -15.41 -23.05 -13.40
C THR A 67 -16.31 -23.00 -12.17
N TYR A 68 -16.68 -21.80 -11.73
CA TYR A 68 -17.38 -21.60 -10.44
C TYR A 68 -18.83 -21.13 -10.58
N HIS A 69 -19.30 -20.90 -11.81
CA HIS A 69 -20.66 -20.46 -12.15
C HIS A 69 -21.11 -19.24 -11.32
N LEU A 70 -20.24 -18.22 -11.25
CA LEU A 70 -20.37 -17.14 -10.27
C LEU A 70 -21.56 -16.22 -10.55
N LYS A 71 -21.94 -15.98 -11.82
CA LYS A 71 -23.17 -15.23 -12.16
C LYS A 71 -24.42 -15.97 -11.71
N GLU A 72 -24.47 -17.28 -11.92
CA GLU A 72 -25.59 -18.11 -11.46
C GLU A 72 -25.67 -18.14 -9.93
N ALA A 73 -24.53 -18.30 -9.25
CA ALA A 73 -24.44 -18.33 -7.79
C ALA A 73 -24.82 -17.00 -7.10
N THR A 74 -24.83 -15.90 -7.85
CA THR A 74 -25.14 -14.54 -7.37
C THR A 74 -26.40 -13.94 -7.98
N LYS A 75 -27.16 -14.71 -8.78
CA LYS A 75 -28.32 -14.20 -9.54
C LYS A 75 -29.45 -13.62 -8.66
N ASP A 76 -29.62 -14.17 -7.47
CA ASP A 76 -30.69 -13.79 -6.54
C ASP A 76 -30.32 -12.58 -5.67
N GLU A 77 -29.03 -12.19 -5.67
CA GLU A 77 -28.54 -11.04 -4.92
C GLU A 77 -28.86 -9.75 -5.68
N LYS A 78 -29.51 -8.79 -5.00
CA LYS A 78 -30.03 -7.58 -5.65
C LYS A 78 -28.99 -6.47 -5.74
N THR A 79 -28.19 -6.29 -4.71
CA THR A 79 -27.22 -5.18 -4.63
C THR A 79 -25.82 -5.64 -5.01
N ASP A 80 -24.99 -4.70 -5.50
CA ASP A 80 -23.57 -4.99 -5.76
C ASP A 80 -22.84 -5.40 -4.46
N LEU A 81 -23.27 -4.90 -3.29
CA LEU A 81 -22.72 -5.29 -1.99
C LEU A 81 -23.07 -6.74 -1.62
N ASP A 82 -24.33 -7.14 -1.76
CA ASP A 82 -24.75 -8.52 -1.46
C ASP A 82 -24.02 -9.52 -2.37
N LYS A 83 -23.86 -9.17 -3.66
CA LYS A 83 -23.03 -9.93 -4.59
C LYS A 83 -21.59 -10.03 -4.12
N ALA A 84 -21.00 -8.91 -3.69
CA ALA A 84 -19.61 -8.91 -3.23
C ALA A 84 -19.39 -9.77 -1.97
N ILE A 85 -20.31 -9.71 -1.02
CA ILE A 85 -20.28 -10.58 0.18
C ILE A 85 -20.49 -12.04 -0.21
N LYS A 86 -21.41 -12.34 -1.14
CA LYS A 86 -21.64 -13.69 -1.64
C LYS A 86 -20.41 -14.27 -2.34
N ILE A 87 -19.74 -13.50 -3.19
CA ILE A 87 -18.48 -13.89 -3.83
C ILE A 87 -17.40 -14.13 -2.77
N THR A 88 -17.24 -13.22 -1.81
CA THR A 88 -16.27 -13.39 -0.71
C THR A 88 -16.50 -14.68 0.07
N ASN A 89 -17.76 -15.03 0.34
CA ASN A 89 -18.14 -16.28 0.98
C ASN A 89 -17.85 -17.53 0.10
N ILE A 90 -18.02 -17.42 -1.23
CA ILE A 90 -17.67 -18.50 -2.17
C ILE A 90 -16.16 -18.72 -2.19
N VAL A 91 -15.37 -17.65 -2.29
CA VAL A 91 -13.90 -17.70 -2.25
C VAL A 91 -13.43 -18.44 -0.99
N ASN A 92 -13.99 -18.10 0.17
CA ASN A 92 -13.66 -18.71 1.46
C ASN A 92 -14.10 -20.19 1.60
N LYS A 93 -14.87 -20.73 0.64
CA LYS A 93 -15.15 -22.18 0.54
C LYS A 93 -14.17 -22.89 -0.38
N ILE A 94 -13.55 -22.18 -1.30
CA ILE A 94 -12.57 -22.70 -2.28
C ILE A 94 -11.17 -22.71 -1.66
N VAL A 95 -10.83 -21.65 -0.93
CA VAL A 95 -9.53 -21.45 -0.28
C VAL A 95 -9.70 -21.04 1.18
N GLU A 96 -8.65 -21.27 1.96
CA GLU A 96 -8.55 -20.94 3.37
C GLU A 96 -7.40 -19.95 3.57
N TYR A 97 -7.65 -18.85 4.28
CA TYR A 97 -6.58 -17.93 4.66
C TYR A 97 -5.60 -18.62 5.63
N ASP A 98 -4.31 -18.49 5.35
CA ASP A 98 -3.24 -18.80 6.28
C ASP A 98 -2.18 -17.69 6.27
N ASP A 99 -1.41 -17.60 7.35
CA ASP A 99 -0.34 -16.62 7.51
C ASP A 99 0.95 -17.11 6.85
N ILE A 100 0.88 -17.25 5.52
CA ILE A 100 1.98 -17.72 4.66
C ILE A 100 2.41 -16.64 3.68
N GLU A 101 3.59 -16.81 3.08
CA GLU A 101 4.06 -15.93 2.00
C GLU A 101 3.13 -16.02 0.78
N SER A 102 2.98 -14.88 0.09
CA SER A 102 2.23 -14.83 -1.17
C SER A 102 3.01 -15.51 -2.28
N LYS A 103 2.28 -16.12 -3.21
CA LYS A 103 2.85 -16.69 -4.45
C LYS A 103 3.42 -15.62 -5.39
N ASN A 104 3.18 -14.34 -5.13
CA ASN A 104 3.59 -13.21 -5.97
C ASN A 104 3.07 -13.29 -7.41
N LEU A 105 1.91 -13.92 -7.57
CA LEU A 105 1.16 -13.96 -8.81
C LEU A 105 0.14 -12.82 -8.85
N ASN A 106 -0.24 -12.40 -10.06
CA ASN A 106 -1.11 -11.25 -10.27
C ASN A 106 -2.58 -11.62 -10.56
N SER A 107 -2.89 -12.92 -10.72
CA SER A 107 -4.23 -13.38 -11.10
C SER A 107 -4.71 -14.56 -10.29
N ALA A 108 -6.02 -14.61 -10.06
CA ALA A 108 -6.69 -15.73 -9.41
C ALA A 108 -6.50 -17.04 -10.16
N TYR A 109 -6.55 -17.00 -11.49
CA TYR A 109 -6.30 -18.17 -12.34
C TYR A 109 -4.94 -18.79 -12.02
N ASP A 110 -3.87 -17.99 -12.07
CA ASP A 110 -2.52 -18.49 -11.83
C ASP A 110 -2.39 -19.00 -10.38
N ILE A 111 -2.95 -18.28 -9.40
CA ILE A 111 -2.90 -18.68 -7.98
C ILE A 111 -3.59 -20.02 -7.76
N LEU A 112 -4.79 -20.20 -8.33
CA LEU A 112 -5.59 -21.41 -8.18
C LEU A 112 -4.97 -22.60 -8.92
N VAL A 113 -4.37 -22.38 -10.08
CA VAL A 113 -3.61 -23.42 -10.80
C VAL A 113 -2.38 -23.83 -10.00
N GLU A 114 -1.57 -22.86 -9.55
CA GLU A 114 -0.32 -23.16 -8.85
C GLU A 114 -0.55 -23.80 -7.47
N LYS A 115 -1.65 -23.47 -6.77
CA LYS A 115 -1.94 -24.13 -5.48
C LYS A 115 -2.38 -25.59 -5.66
N GLY A 116 -2.92 -25.95 -6.83
CA GLY A 116 -3.56 -27.25 -7.09
C GLY A 116 -4.62 -27.57 -6.03
N ASP A 117 -4.48 -28.73 -5.39
CA ASP A 117 -5.40 -29.21 -4.35
C ASP A 117 -5.19 -28.56 -2.97
N GLY A 118 -4.10 -27.81 -2.78
CA GLY A 118 -3.85 -27.07 -1.55
C GLY A 118 -4.94 -26.02 -1.28
N LYS A 119 -5.41 -25.89 -0.04
CA LYS A 119 -6.45 -24.90 0.31
C LYS A 119 -5.89 -23.57 0.79
N LYS A 120 -4.69 -23.57 1.35
CA LYS A 120 -4.12 -22.43 2.07
C LYS A 120 -3.59 -21.36 1.13
N VAL A 121 -3.95 -20.10 1.38
CA VAL A 121 -3.50 -18.94 0.62
C VAL A 121 -3.18 -17.77 1.56
N SER A 122 -2.26 -16.89 1.16
CA SER A 122 -1.94 -15.67 1.90
C SER A 122 -3.09 -14.64 1.85
N ASN A 123 -3.03 -13.60 2.69
CA ASN A 123 -3.99 -12.47 2.63
C ASN A 123 -4.00 -11.80 1.24
N LYS A 124 -2.82 -11.56 0.66
CA LYS A 124 -2.67 -10.96 -0.67
C LYS A 124 -3.32 -11.83 -1.74
N ASP A 125 -3.04 -13.13 -1.72
CA ASP A 125 -3.57 -14.06 -2.71
C ASP A 125 -5.11 -14.17 -2.59
N LEU A 126 -5.65 -14.20 -1.37
CA LEU A 126 -7.09 -14.20 -1.12
C LEU A 126 -7.77 -12.94 -1.68
N ALA A 127 -7.16 -11.77 -1.50
CA ALA A 127 -7.66 -10.52 -2.03
C ALA A 127 -7.64 -10.49 -3.57
N ILE A 128 -6.57 -11.00 -4.19
CA ILE A 128 -6.46 -11.14 -5.65
C ILE A 128 -7.54 -12.10 -6.19
N ILE A 129 -7.72 -13.27 -5.56
CA ILE A 129 -8.77 -14.22 -5.93
C ILE A 129 -10.14 -13.57 -5.87
N THR A 130 -10.43 -12.86 -4.77
CA THR A 130 -11.72 -12.19 -4.59
C THR A 130 -11.94 -11.09 -5.61
N ARG A 131 -10.94 -10.24 -5.89
CA ARG A 131 -11.00 -9.20 -6.92
C ARG A 131 -11.40 -9.81 -8.28
N ASP A 132 -10.70 -10.83 -8.73
CA ASP A 132 -10.93 -11.39 -10.08
C ASP A 132 -12.28 -12.13 -10.18
N MET A 133 -12.73 -12.78 -9.11
CA MET A 133 -14.08 -13.37 -9.07
C MET A 133 -15.20 -12.32 -9.06
N LEU A 134 -14.95 -11.10 -8.55
CA LEU A 134 -15.88 -9.98 -8.73
C LEU A 134 -15.88 -9.50 -10.19
N SER A 135 -14.70 -9.41 -10.80
CA SER A 135 -14.56 -9.04 -12.21
C SER A 135 -15.27 -10.02 -13.14
N SER A 136 -15.28 -11.33 -12.82
CA SER A 136 -15.96 -12.35 -13.64
C SER A 136 -17.47 -12.19 -13.71
N ILE A 137 -18.07 -11.58 -12.68
CA ILE A 137 -19.51 -11.24 -12.66
C ILE A 137 -19.78 -9.81 -13.13
N GLY A 138 -18.76 -9.12 -13.68
CA GLY A 138 -18.89 -7.78 -14.27
C GLY A 138 -18.89 -6.64 -13.26
N ILE A 139 -18.26 -6.83 -12.09
CA ILE A 139 -18.09 -5.78 -11.07
C ILE A 139 -16.65 -5.30 -11.10
N ASN A 140 -16.44 -4.01 -11.35
CA ASN A 140 -15.12 -3.39 -11.22
C ASN A 140 -14.65 -3.51 -9.77
N SER A 141 -13.44 -4.04 -9.60
CA SER A 141 -12.85 -4.30 -8.30
C SER A 141 -11.35 -3.98 -8.31
N ARG A 142 -10.78 -3.75 -7.13
CA ARG A 142 -9.35 -3.48 -6.94
C ARG A 142 -8.88 -3.97 -5.58
N VAL A 143 -7.57 -4.23 -5.48
CA VAL A 143 -6.94 -4.62 -4.21
C VAL A 143 -6.27 -3.40 -3.60
N GLY A 144 -6.76 -3.04 -2.42
CA GLY A 144 -6.16 -2.05 -1.54
C GLY A 144 -5.21 -2.66 -0.53
N ILE A 145 -4.26 -1.84 -0.06
CA ILE A 145 -3.28 -2.26 0.93
C ILE A 145 -3.17 -1.19 2.01
N TYR A 146 -3.64 -1.51 3.21
CA TYR A 146 -3.33 -0.75 4.40
C TYR A 146 -1.91 -1.07 4.87
N ARG A 147 -1.15 -0.05 5.27
CA ARG A 147 0.20 -0.22 5.79
C ARG A 147 0.39 0.46 7.12
N SER A 148 1.06 -0.26 8.03
CA SER A 148 1.60 0.29 9.25
C SER A 148 2.83 1.12 8.95
N LYS A 149 3.03 2.23 9.67
CA LYS A 149 4.32 2.91 9.71
C LYS A 149 5.40 2.02 10.31
N ASN A 150 6.67 2.31 10.04
CA ASN A 150 7.81 1.49 10.46
C ASN A 150 7.75 0.04 9.92
N ALA A 151 7.17 -0.18 8.74
CA ALA A 151 7.09 -1.45 8.03
C ALA A 151 8.45 -2.09 7.78
N GLN A 152 9.54 -1.32 7.67
CA GLN A 152 10.89 -1.88 7.61
C GLN A 152 11.33 -2.66 8.86
N PHE A 153 10.62 -2.49 9.99
CA PHE A 153 10.92 -3.13 11.27
C PHE A 153 9.77 -4.02 11.78
N LYS A 154 8.79 -4.33 10.91
CA LYS A 154 7.58 -5.08 11.27
C LYS A 154 7.28 -6.15 10.23
N GLU A 155 7.34 -7.42 10.64
CA GLU A 155 7.00 -8.59 9.81
C GLU A 155 5.60 -8.49 9.20
N LYS A 156 4.64 -7.99 9.98
CA LYS A 156 3.23 -7.84 9.57
C LYS A 156 2.86 -6.38 9.51
N SER A 157 3.33 -5.72 8.46
CA SER A 157 3.10 -4.30 8.22
C SER A 157 2.05 -4.00 7.15
N GLN A 158 1.51 -5.02 6.50
CA GLN A 158 0.55 -4.87 5.40
C GLN A 158 -0.74 -5.64 5.68
N TYR A 159 -1.86 -5.07 5.28
CA TYR A 159 -3.17 -5.71 5.32
C TYR A 159 -3.93 -5.44 4.03
N TYR A 160 -4.31 -6.50 3.32
CA TYR A 160 -4.96 -6.41 2.02
C TYR A 160 -6.47 -6.36 2.19
N ILE A 161 -7.12 -5.51 1.41
CA ILE A 161 -8.57 -5.31 1.38
C ILE A 161 -9.03 -5.28 -0.07
N VAL A 162 -10.24 -5.76 -0.36
CA VAL A 162 -10.81 -5.61 -1.70
C VAL A 162 -11.82 -4.47 -1.68
N GLU A 163 -11.75 -3.63 -2.70
CA GLU A 163 -12.81 -2.67 -2.97
C GLU A 163 -13.53 -3.05 -4.26
N PHE A 164 -14.83 -2.81 -4.30
CA PHE A 164 -15.64 -2.92 -5.50
C PHE A 164 -16.38 -1.62 -5.76
N TRP A 165 -16.57 -1.27 -7.03
CA TRP A 165 -17.35 -0.11 -7.41
C TRP A 165 -18.83 -0.46 -7.31
N SER A 166 -19.52 0.14 -6.35
CA SER A 166 -20.96 0.00 -6.25
C SER A 166 -21.66 1.01 -7.14
N ARG A 167 -22.44 0.52 -8.10
CA ARG A 167 -23.28 1.37 -8.95
C ARG A 167 -24.42 2.00 -8.17
N GLU A 168 -24.91 1.32 -7.14
CA GLU A 168 -25.96 1.82 -6.24
C GLU A 168 -25.52 3.07 -5.50
N TYR A 169 -24.31 3.04 -4.92
CA TYR A 169 -23.78 4.16 -4.12
C TYR A 169 -22.93 5.14 -4.93
N GLY A 170 -22.60 4.81 -6.19
CA GLY A 170 -21.73 5.62 -7.03
C GLY A 170 -20.32 5.79 -6.45
N LYS A 171 -19.82 4.79 -5.71
CA LYS A 171 -18.50 4.83 -5.07
C LYS A 171 -17.91 3.46 -4.81
N TRP A 172 -16.62 3.44 -4.46
CA TRP A 172 -15.93 2.26 -3.94
C TRP A 172 -16.44 1.86 -2.55
N ILE A 173 -16.57 0.56 -2.31
CA ILE A 173 -16.91 0.00 -1.00
C ILE A 173 -15.89 -1.09 -0.65
N ALA A 174 -15.36 -1.03 0.56
CA ALA A 174 -14.36 -1.98 1.07
C ALA A 174 -15.02 -3.22 1.69
N VAL A 175 -14.46 -4.38 1.34
CA VAL A 175 -14.81 -5.70 1.87
C VAL A 175 -13.53 -6.39 2.36
N ASP A 176 -13.58 -6.89 3.59
CA ASP A 176 -12.56 -7.75 4.14
C ASP A 176 -12.78 -9.19 3.71
N CYS A 177 -11.83 -9.72 2.95
CA CYS A 177 -11.94 -11.05 2.38
C CYS A 177 -11.68 -12.17 3.39
N ILE A 178 -10.90 -11.92 4.44
CA ILE A 178 -10.60 -12.91 5.48
C ILE A 178 -11.84 -13.07 6.37
N ASP A 179 -12.32 -11.95 6.88
CA ASP A 179 -13.36 -11.92 7.90
C ASP A 179 -14.78 -11.77 7.30
N GLN A 180 -14.88 -11.68 5.97
CA GLN A 180 -16.12 -11.74 5.19
C GLN A 180 -17.12 -10.65 5.60
N GLY A 181 -16.64 -9.40 5.64
CA GLY A 181 -17.45 -8.28 6.11
C GLY A 181 -17.06 -6.94 5.53
N TYR A 182 -17.79 -5.91 5.88
CA TYR A 182 -17.64 -4.55 5.34
C TYR A 182 -17.76 -3.50 6.45
N PHE A 183 -17.51 -2.25 6.08
CA PHE A 183 -17.43 -1.13 7.01
C PHE A 183 -18.56 -0.14 6.80
N VAL A 184 -19.05 0.42 7.91
CA VAL A 184 -20.06 1.48 7.91
C VAL A 184 -19.71 2.60 8.89
N ASN A 185 -20.15 3.82 8.60
CA ASN A 185 -20.26 4.91 9.56
C ASN A 185 -21.72 5.38 9.56
N GLY A 186 -22.47 5.06 10.62
CA GLY A 186 -23.93 5.09 10.59
C GLY A 186 -24.45 4.18 9.47
N ASP A 187 -25.28 4.73 8.57
CA ASP A 187 -25.85 4.00 7.42
C ASP A 187 -24.97 4.02 6.16
N THR A 188 -23.84 4.76 6.22
CA THR A 188 -22.95 4.97 5.08
C THR A 188 -21.94 3.85 4.97
N LYS A 189 -21.89 3.16 3.84
CA LYS A 189 -20.93 2.10 3.54
C LYS A 189 -19.61 2.76 3.17
N LEU A 190 -18.48 2.25 3.63
CA LEU A 190 -17.20 2.93 3.48
C LEU A 190 -16.31 2.26 2.43
N SER A 191 -15.65 3.08 1.63
CA SER A 191 -14.42 2.73 0.90
C SER A 191 -13.26 2.54 1.88
N ALA A 192 -12.15 2.00 1.40
CA ALA A 192 -10.98 1.76 2.22
C ALA A 192 -10.33 3.07 2.68
N ILE A 193 -10.30 4.08 1.80
CA ILE A 193 -9.77 5.39 2.17
C ILE A 193 -10.66 6.07 3.22
N GLU A 194 -11.97 5.90 3.14
CA GLU A 194 -12.91 6.41 4.15
C GLU A 194 -12.73 5.69 5.50
N VAL A 195 -12.45 4.39 5.53
CA VAL A 195 -12.14 3.67 6.79
C VAL A 195 -10.92 4.26 7.50
N LEU A 196 -9.89 4.63 6.74
CA LEU A 196 -8.63 5.14 7.28
C LEU A 196 -8.75 6.60 7.77
N THR A 197 -9.52 7.42 7.05
CA THR A 197 -9.66 8.87 7.27
C THR A 197 -10.77 9.24 8.25
N ASN A 198 -11.83 8.42 8.38
CA ASN A 198 -12.82 8.60 9.42
C ASN A 198 -12.21 8.40 10.82
N ASN A 199 -12.85 8.98 11.84
CA ASN A 199 -12.56 8.62 13.22
C ASN A 199 -12.88 7.13 13.42
N PHE A 200 -11.83 6.31 13.52
CA PHE A 200 -11.98 4.87 13.55
C PHE A 200 -12.81 4.37 14.75
N LYS A 201 -13.05 5.19 15.78
CA LYS A 201 -14.00 4.85 16.86
C LYS A 201 -15.44 4.73 16.36
N ASP A 202 -15.83 5.57 15.42
CA ASP A 202 -17.19 5.68 14.90
C ASP A 202 -17.45 4.68 13.76
N VAL A 203 -16.39 4.18 13.13
CA VAL A 203 -16.46 3.12 12.13
C VAL A 203 -16.93 1.81 12.77
N SER A 204 -18.02 1.26 12.24
CA SER A 204 -18.51 -0.07 12.57
C SER A 204 -18.12 -1.08 11.51
N TYR A 205 -17.96 -2.31 11.95
CA TYR A 205 -17.58 -3.44 11.11
C TYR A 205 -18.67 -4.51 11.20
N LEU A 206 -19.12 -4.99 10.05
CA LEU A 206 -20.18 -5.98 9.90
C LEU A 206 -19.60 -7.19 9.17
N GLY A 207 -19.19 -8.21 9.92
CA GLY A 207 -18.57 -9.44 9.40
C GLY A 207 -18.58 -10.57 10.42
N LYS A 208 -17.68 -11.57 10.25
CA LYS A 208 -17.67 -12.77 11.08
C LYS A 208 -17.13 -12.53 12.49
N SER A 209 -16.05 -11.79 12.63
CA SER A 209 -15.46 -11.48 13.92
C SER A 209 -16.24 -10.41 14.67
N SER A 210 -16.10 -10.39 16.00
CA SER A 210 -16.63 -9.31 16.80
C SER A 210 -16.02 -7.97 16.38
N GLN A 211 -16.82 -6.90 16.38
CA GLN A 211 -16.36 -5.56 16.03
C GLN A 211 -15.14 -5.12 16.85
N LYS A 212 -15.09 -5.48 18.14
CA LYS A 212 -13.99 -5.14 19.04
C LYS A 212 -12.68 -5.83 18.62
N ASP A 213 -12.73 -7.13 18.36
CA ASP A 213 -11.54 -7.91 18.05
C ASP A 213 -11.00 -7.54 16.67
N TYR A 214 -11.90 -7.41 15.70
CA TYR A 214 -11.56 -7.02 14.35
C TYR A 214 -10.91 -5.62 14.30
N LYS A 215 -11.54 -4.61 14.93
CA LYS A 215 -10.97 -3.25 14.98
C LYS A 215 -9.62 -3.22 15.69
N ASN A 216 -9.41 -4.03 16.72
CA ASN A 216 -8.11 -4.13 17.39
C ASN A 216 -7.01 -4.73 16.51
N LYS A 217 -7.37 -5.66 15.62
CA LYS A 217 -6.48 -6.22 14.60
C LYS A 217 -6.17 -5.16 13.53
N LEU A 218 -7.19 -4.57 12.92
CA LEU A 218 -7.05 -3.69 11.76
C LEU A 218 -6.36 -2.36 12.09
N LYS A 219 -6.62 -1.73 13.25
CA LYS A 219 -6.10 -0.39 13.58
C LYS A 219 -4.57 -0.26 13.48
N LYS A 220 -3.83 -1.37 13.57
CA LYS A 220 -2.37 -1.40 13.50
C LYS A 220 -1.84 -1.08 12.10
N TYR A 221 -2.69 -1.17 11.07
CA TYR A 221 -2.33 -0.99 9.67
C TYR A 221 -2.82 0.34 9.08
N LEU A 222 -3.52 1.18 9.85
CA LEU A 222 -4.21 2.38 9.34
C LEU A 222 -3.34 3.64 9.39
N ASP A 223 -2.08 3.54 8.97
CA ASP A 223 -1.15 4.68 8.86
C ASP A 223 -1.05 5.18 7.40
N SER A 224 -1.15 4.28 6.40
CA SER A 224 -1.27 4.64 4.99
C SER A 224 -2.12 3.65 4.20
N TYR A 225 -2.56 4.06 3.01
CA TYR A 225 -3.34 3.21 2.11
C TYR A 225 -2.82 3.33 0.69
N SER A 226 -2.59 2.21 0.02
CA SER A 226 -2.11 2.21 -1.36
C SER A 226 -2.98 1.40 -2.31
N LEU A 227 -2.98 1.85 -3.56
CA LEU A 227 -3.60 1.21 -4.71
C LEU A 227 -2.58 1.06 -5.83
N GLN A 228 -2.67 -0.04 -6.57
CA GLN A 228 -2.01 -0.17 -7.86
C GLN A 228 -2.67 0.77 -8.87
N ILE A 229 -1.87 1.40 -9.73
CA ILE A 229 -2.40 2.15 -10.87
C ILE A 229 -3.01 1.18 -11.89
N ASP A 230 -2.37 0.04 -12.11
CA ASP A 230 -2.90 -1.03 -12.95
C ASP A 230 -3.52 -2.15 -12.09
N ASN A 231 -4.83 -2.31 -12.16
CA ASN A 231 -5.58 -3.34 -11.45
C ASN A 231 -6.01 -4.48 -12.38
N THR A 232 -5.41 -4.58 -13.57
CA THR A 232 -5.62 -5.71 -14.49
C THR A 232 -4.81 -6.94 -14.07
N ILE A 233 -5.21 -8.10 -14.57
CA ILE A 233 -4.52 -9.37 -14.39
C ILE A 233 -3.15 -9.38 -15.08
N LEU A 234 -3.03 -8.71 -16.22
CA LEU A 234 -1.79 -8.69 -17.01
C LEU A 234 -0.73 -7.75 -16.42
N TYR A 235 -1.16 -6.70 -15.72
CA TYR A 235 -0.26 -5.75 -15.05
C TYR A 235 0.75 -5.10 -16.02
N ASP A 236 0.30 -4.81 -17.25
CA ASP A 236 1.13 -4.37 -18.37
C ASP A 236 1.10 -2.84 -18.62
N LYS A 237 0.19 -2.11 -17.95
CA LYS A 237 0.02 -0.65 -18.13
C LYS A 237 0.87 0.15 -17.17
N SER A 238 1.04 -0.32 -15.94
CA SER A 238 1.82 0.36 -14.91
C SER A 238 2.24 -0.60 -13.81
N ASN A 239 3.48 -0.46 -13.35
CA ASN A 239 3.97 -1.15 -12.16
C ASN A 239 3.90 -0.28 -10.88
N SER A 240 3.37 0.93 -11.00
CA SER A 240 3.42 1.94 -9.95
C SER A 240 2.18 1.90 -9.05
N TYR A 241 2.36 2.39 -7.83
CA TYR A 241 1.32 2.54 -6.83
C TYR A 241 1.07 4.02 -6.54
N VAL A 242 -0.15 4.33 -6.12
CA VAL A 242 -0.48 5.58 -5.42
C VAL A 242 -0.70 5.25 -3.95
N THR A 243 -0.09 6.02 -3.05
CA THR A 243 -0.20 5.82 -1.61
C THR A 243 -0.64 7.11 -0.92
N TYR A 244 -1.81 7.05 -0.27
CA TYR A 244 -2.26 8.06 0.67
C TYR A 244 -1.52 7.90 1.99
N LEU A 245 -1.05 9.01 2.53
CA LEU A 245 -0.40 9.09 3.84
C LEU A 245 -1.29 9.82 4.83
N LYS A 246 -1.61 9.17 5.95
CA LYS A 246 -2.33 9.82 7.04
C LYS A 246 -1.49 10.90 7.73
N ASP A 247 -0.19 10.63 7.81
CA ASP A 247 0.83 11.51 8.35
C ASP A 247 2.15 11.29 7.61
N LYS A 248 3.03 12.29 7.64
CA LYS A 248 4.31 12.25 6.91
C LYS A 248 5.25 11.15 7.42
N ASP A 249 5.09 10.71 8.66
CA ASP A 249 5.89 9.63 9.26
C ASP A 249 5.48 8.24 8.74
N ALA A 250 4.35 8.13 8.03
CA ALA A 250 3.91 6.90 7.37
C ALA A 250 4.56 6.67 5.99
N LEU A 251 5.38 7.61 5.50
CA LEU A 251 6.08 7.47 4.23
C LEU A 251 7.23 6.48 4.35
N GLU A 252 7.15 5.37 3.61
CA GLU A 252 8.16 4.31 3.65
C GLU A 252 8.60 3.87 2.26
N LEU A 253 9.92 3.82 2.06
CA LEU A 253 10.56 3.30 0.85
C LEU A 253 11.12 1.88 1.04
N LYS A 254 11.15 1.39 2.29
CA LYS A 254 11.67 0.08 2.66
C LYS A 254 10.65 -0.66 3.53
N TYR A 255 10.57 -1.96 3.31
CA TYR A 255 9.81 -2.92 4.11
C TYR A 255 10.77 -3.97 4.68
N ILE A 256 10.32 -4.73 5.68
CA ILE A 256 11.17 -5.75 6.30
C ILE A 256 11.65 -6.81 5.29
N ASN A 257 10.80 -7.12 4.31
CA ASN A 257 11.05 -8.14 3.28
C ASN A 257 11.39 -7.55 1.90
N GLY A 258 11.80 -6.28 1.82
CA GLY A 258 12.21 -5.67 0.54
C GLY A 258 12.00 -4.17 0.48
N PHE A 259 11.74 -3.65 -0.71
CA PHE A 259 11.49 -2.23 -0.95
C PHE A 259 10.05 -1.97 -1.35
N ALA A 260 9.63 -0.73 -1.18
CA ALA A 260 8.39 -0.28 -1.79
C ALA A 260 8.52 -0.39 -3.33
N PRO A 261 7.46 -0.82 -4.04
CA PRO A 261 7.41 -0.68 -5.49
C PRO A 261 7.48 0.81 -5.87
N PRO A 262 7.69 1.14 -7.16
CA PRO A 262 7.57 2.52 -7.64
C PRO A 262 6.27 3.14 -7.12
N THR A 263 6.36 4.20 -6.32
CA THR A 263 5.21 4.73 -5.57
C THR A 263 5.14 6.24 -5.65
N ILE A 264 3.94 6.73 -5.93
CA ILE A 264 3.54 8.14 -5.85
C ILE A 264 2.85 8.33 -4.51
N PHE A 265 3.34 9.27 -3.70
CA PHE A 265 2.76 9.59 -2.40
C PHE A 265 1.86 10.81 -2.49
N THR A 266 0.73 10.78 -1.79
CA THR A 266 -0.26 11.86 -1.75
C THR A 266 -0.79 12.05 -0.33
N GLU A 267 -1.21 13.27 -0.02
CA GLU A 267 -1.96 13.60 1.20
C GLU A 267 -3.46 13.79 0.89
N GLU A 268 -3.89 13.55 -0.36
CA GLU A 268 -5.25 13.76 -0.85
C GLU A 268 -5.99 12.43 -1.09
N THR A 269 -7.30 12.41 -0.83
CA THR A 269 -8.14 11.20 -1.00
C THR A 269 -8.75 11.07 -2.39
N LYS A 270 -8.81 12.17 -3.16
CA LYS A 270 -9.57 12.25 -4.42
C LYS A 270 -9.24 11.16 -5.43
N LEU A 271 -7.96 10.77 -5.55
CA LEU A 271 -7.56 9.69 -6.45
C LEU A 271 -8.20 8.35 -6.11
N PHE A 272 -8.41 8.08 -4.82
CA PHE A 272 -9.01 6.84 -4.33
C PHE A 272 -10.53 6.85 -4.51
N GLU A 273 -11.15 8.01 -4.68
CA GLU A 273 -12.59 8.15 -4.87
C GLU A 273 -13.02 8.06 -6.34
N LYS A 274 -12.07 8.21 -7.29
CA LYS A 274 -12.34 8.22 -8.74
C LYS A 274 -13.12 7.00 -9.21
N SER A 275 -14.09 7.23 -10.09
CA SER A 275 -14.84 6.17 -10.74
C SER A 275 -13.95 5.32 -11.65
N PRO A 276 -14.16 3.99 -11.76
CA PRO A 276 -13.41 3.17 -12.72
C PRO A 276 -13.72 3.50 -14.18
N TYR A 277 -14.77 4.30 -14.43
CA TYR A 277 -15.17 4.76 -15.75
C TYR A 277 -14.59 6.14 -16.11
N GLU A 278 -13.88 6.78 -15.18
CA GLU A 278 -13.25 8.07 -15.40
C GLU A 278 -11.88 7.92 -16.06
N GLY A 279 -11.67 8.66 -17.14
CA GLY A 279 -10.37 8.83 -17.76
C GLY A 279 -9.53 9.92 -17.09
N ARG A 280 -8.60 10.49 -17.86
CA ARG A 280 -7.80 11.64 -17.44
C ARG A 280 -8.65 12.91 -17.43
N ILE A 281 -8.63 13.64 -16.32
CA ILE A 281 -9.48 14.84 -16.11
C ILE A 281 -8.75 16.14 -16.48
N GLY A 282 -7.40 16.13 -16.52
CA GLY A 282 -6.61 17.31 -16.80
C GLY A 282 -5.14 17.04 -17.11
N ARG A 283 -4.29 18.01 -16.80
CA ARG A 283 -2.83 17.91 -16.86
C ARG A 283 -2.24 18.28 -15.51
N ASP A 284 -1.11 17.68 -15.19
CA ASP A 284 -0.39 17.97 -13.97
C ASP A 284 0.25 19.36 -14.03
N GLU A 285 0.21 20.09 -12.90
CA GLU A 285 0.79 21.41 -12.77
C GLU A 285 2.32 21.34 -12.86
N LYS A 286 2.92 20.32 -12.22
CA LYS A 286 4.35 20.04 -12.24
C LYS A 286 4.66 18.59 -12.54
N ALA A 287 5.94 18.24 -12.60
CA ALA A 287 6.37 16.84 -12.64
C ALA A 287 6.88 16.39 -11.26
N TYR A 288 6.79 15.09 -11.02
CA TYR A 288 7.05 14.44 -9.75
C TYR A 288 8.16 13.39 -9.89
N LEU A 289 8.92 13.15 -8.84
CA LEU A 289 9.86 12.03 -8.76
C LEU A 289 9.10 10.73 -8.49
N ILE A 290 9.44 9.68 -9.23
CA ILE A 290 9.15 8.30 -8.84
C ILE A 290 10.49 7.63 -8.51
N LEU A 291 10.54 7.03 -7.33
CA LEU A 291 11.72 6.31 -6.85
C LEU A 291 11.36 4.83 -6.69
N SER A 292 12.26 3.96 -7.12
CA SER A 292 12.20 2.53 -6.85
C SER A 292 13.54 2.07 -6.32
N LEU A 293 13.53 1.43 -5.15
CA LEU A 293 14.75 0.89 -4.56
C LEU A 293 14.85 -0.60 -4.90
N ILE A 294 16.05 -1.04 -5.27
CA ILE A 294 16.34 -2.44 -5.55
C ILE A 294 17.65 -2.85 -4.88
N ASN A 295 17.77 -4.12 -4.53
CA ASN A 295 19.06 -4.71 -4.21
C ASN A 295 19.70 -5.17 -5.52
N SER A 296 20.92 -4.73 -5.78
CA SER A 296 21.75 -5.22 -6.87
C SER A 296 23.09 -5.72 -6.33
N LYS A 297 23.82 -6.47 -7.16
CA LYS A 297 25.17 -6.91 -6.83
C LYS A 297 26.17 -6.06 -7.59
N ASN A 298 27.20 -5.61 -6.89
CA ASN A 298 28.35 -5.01 -7.55
C ASN A 298 29.14 -6.12 -8.28
N GLU A 299 29.33 -5.96 -9.60
CA GLU A 299 30.00 -6.96 -10.44
C GLU A 299 31.48 -7.13 -10.11
N GLU A 300 32.15 -6.10 -9.59
CA GLU A 300 33.57 -6.12 -9.26
C GLU A 300 33.84 -6.66 -7.85
N SER A 301 33.02 -6.28 -6.87
CA SER A 301 33.24 -6.63 -5.45
C SER A 301 32.38 -7.78 -4.93
N ASN A 302 31.38 -8.24 -5.69
CA ASN A 302 30.33 -9.16 -5.22
C ASN A 302 29.57 -8.68 -3.96
N GLU A 303 29.68 -7.40 -3.61
CA GLU A 303 28.96 -6.82 -2.48
C GLU A 303 27.52 -6.45 -2.88
N ASN A 304 26.58 -6.62 -1.95
CA ASN A 304 25.20 -6.18 -2.14
C ASN A 304 25.14 -4.65 -2.03
N MET A 305 24.62 -3.99 -3.05
CA MET A 305 24.36 -2.55 -3.07
C MET A 305 22.86 -2.28 -3.17
N THR A 306 22.45 -1.12 -2.67
CA THR A 306 21.09 -0.62 -2.85
C THR A 306 21.12 0.43 -3.93
N GLU A 307 20.39 0.20 -5.02
CA GLU A 307 20.21 1.21 -6.07
C GLU A 307 18.89 1.92 -5.91
N VAL A 308 18.86 3.19 -6.30
CA VAL A 308 17.65 3.98 -6.51
C VAL A 308 17.49 4.17 -8.01
N ILE A 309 16.41 3.64 -8.56
CA ILE A 309 15.92 4.00 -9.90
C ILE A 309 15.10 5.29 -9.75
N ILE A 310 15.42 6.27 -10.57
CA ILE A 310 14.87 7.63 -10.53
C ILE A 310 14.20 7.91 -11.87
N ALA A 311 12.93 8.28 -11.84
CA ALA A 311 12.17 8.69 -13.01
C ALA A 311 11.37 9.97 -12.74
N GLY A 312 11.13 10.76 -13.79
CA GLY A 312 10.16 11.84 -13.76
C GLY A 312 8.77 11.33 -14.12
N PHE A 313 7.74 11.83 -13.46
CA PHE A 313 6.35 11.47 -13.67
C PHE A 313 5.49 12.72 -13.90
N LYS A 314 4.65 12.67 -14.94
CA LYS A 314 3.69 13.71 -15.26
C LYS A 314 2.56 13.15 -16.11
N ASP A 315 1.36 13.67 -15.93
CA ASP A 315 0.17 13.39 -16.74
C ASP A 315 -0.20 11.90 -16.79
N SER A 316 -0.07 11.21 -15.64
CA SER A 316 -0.32 9.77 -15.48
C SER A 316 0.75 8.83 -16.08
N GLY A 317 1.95 9.32 -16.39
CA GLY A 317 3.01 8.47 -16.93
C GLY A 317 4.43 8.97 -16.66
N VAL A 318 5.41 8.11 -16.93
CA VAL A 318 6.83 8.48 -16.92
C VAL A 318 7.13 9.42 -18.09
N ILE A 319 7.78 10.55 -17.83
CA ILE A 319 8.18 11.51 -18.86
C ILE A 319 9.43 11.05 -19.58
N LYS A 320 9.48 11.23 -20.90
CA LYS A 320 10.58 10.75 -21.74
C LYS A 320 11.90 11.46 -21.47
N GLU A 321 11.86 12.76 -21.19
CA GLU A 321 13.06 13.57 -20.99
C GLU A 321 12.85 14.50 -19.80
N CYS A 322 13.82 14.49 -18.88
CA CYS A 322 13.92 15.43 -17.78
C CYS A 322 15.36 15.49 -17.28
N TYR A 323 15.61 16.27 -16.24
CA TYR A 323 16.92 16.43 -15.65
C TYR A 323 16.88 16.07 -14.18
N VAL A 324 17.92 15.39 -13.69
CA VAL A 324 18.07 15.07 -12.28
C VAL A 324 19.40 15.58 -11.74
N ASN A 325 19.38 16.08 -10.52
CA ASN A 325 20.58 16.47 -9.79
C ASN A 325 20.69 15.59 -8.54
N ILE A 326 21.79 14.83 -8.46
CA ILE A 326 22.06 13.90 -7.36
C ILE A 326 23.23 14.45 -6.57
N ASP A 327 23.01 14.65 -5.27
CA ASP A 327 24.01 15.16 -4.31
C ASP A 327 24.66 16.50 -4.74
N GLY A 328 23.93 17.35 -5.46
CA GLY A 328 24.41 18.67 -5.87
C GLY A 328 25.50 18.64 -6.95
N LYS A 329 25.66 17.53 -7.68
CA LYS A 329 26.68 17.39 -8.74
C LYS A 329 26.34 18.12 -10.04
N GLY A 330 25.11 18.62 -10.15
CA GLY A 330 24.59 19.29 -11.34
C GLY A 330 23.49 18.48 -12.03
N TYR A 331 22.71 19.14 -12.89
CA TYR A 331 21.60 18.52 -13.59
C TYR A 331 22.07 17.72 -14.81
N GLU A 332 21.81 16.42 -14.78
CA GLU A 332 22.05 15.51 -15.89
C GLU A 332 20.74 15.16 -16.60
N LYS A 333 20.74 15.20 -17.94
CA LYS A 333 19.58 14.81 -18.74
C LYS A 333 19.40 13.29 -18.67
N ILE A 334 18.20 12.84 -18.37
CA ILE A 334 17.83 11.43 -18.34
C ILE A 334 16.73 11.13 -19.35
N ASN A 335 16.77 9.92 -19.92
CA ASN A 335 15.77 9.42 -20.85
C ASN A 335 14.89 8.37 -20.15
N SER A 336 13.68 8.77 -19.76
CA SER A 336 12.71 8.02 -18.94
C SER A 336 13.15 7.74 -17.50
N TYR A 337 14.33 7.16 -17.28
CA TYR A 337 14.87 6.91 -15.95
C TYR A 337 16.40 6.92 -15.94
N THR A 338 16.96 7.01 -14.74
CA THR A 338 18.37 6.71 -14.44
C THR A 338 18.44 5.90 -13.16
N ASN A 339 19.59 5.37 -12.81
CA ASN A 339 19.85 4.72 -11.53
C ASN A 339 21.10 5.30 -10.85
N THR A 340 21.12 5.23 -9.52
CA THR A 340 22.30 5.60 -8.74
C THR A 340 22.41 4.72 -7.50
N GLU A 341 23.62 4.52 -7.02
CA GLU A 341 23.86 3.79 -5.77
C GLU A 341 23.43 4.66 -4.56
N LEU A 342 22.59 4.11 -3.69
CA LEU A 342 22.27 4.69 -2.40
C LEU A 342 23.41 4.43 -1.42
N LYS A 343 24.36 5.36 -1.36
CA LYS A 343 25.49 5.28 -0.42
C LYS A 343 25.04 5.51 1.01
N LYS A 344 25.83 5.01 1.96
CA LYS A 344 25.61 5.31 3.38
C LYS A 344 25.65 6.82 3.61
N GLY A 345 24.69 7.31 4.38
CA GLY A 345 24.48 8.73 4.64
C GLY A 345 23.34 9.29 3.82
N LYS A 346 23.37 10.62 3.66
CA LYS A 346 22.32 11.38 2.99
C LYS A 346 22.55 11.41 1.49
N THR A 347 21.50 11.08 0.74
CA THR A 347 21.40 11.26 -0.70
C THR A 347 20.27 12.23 -1.01
N SER A 348 20.56 13.30 -1.75
CA SER A 348 19.56 14.26 -2.21
C SER A 348 19.31 14.09 -3.70
N ILE A 349 18.04 14.03 -4.10
CA ILE A 349 17.63 13.91 -5.50
C ILE A 349 16.67 15.04 -5.83
N GLU A 350 16.97 15.79 -6.88
CA GLU A 350 16.11 16.84 -7.41
C GLU A 350 15.69 16.53 -8.84
N LEU A 351 14.46 16.89 -9.19
CA LEU A 351 13.93 16.83 -10.54
C LEU A 351 13.83 18.24 -11.11
N SER A 352 14.17 18.39 -12.39
CA SER A 352 14.01 19.60 -13.18
C SER A 352 13.53 19.27 -14.61
N LEU A 353 12.79 20.19 -15.22
CA LEU A 353 12.39 20.10 -16.64
C LEU A 353 13.28 20.94 -17.57
N ASP A 354 13.96 21.95 -17.03
CA ASP A 354 14.80 22.90 -17.78
C ASP A 354 16.31 22.70 -17.51
N GLY A 355 16.66 21.80 -16.60
CA GLY A 355 18.05 21.55 -16.17
C GLY A 355 18.63 22.63 -15.27
N GLN A 356 17.80 23.52 -14.72
CA GLN A 356 18.22 24.67 -13.92
C GLN A 356 17.38 24.82 -12.64
N THR A 357 16.05 24.73 -12.77
CA THR A 357 15.10 25.00 -11.70
C THR A 357 14.60 23.69 -11.08
N PRO A 358 14.78 23.46 -9.76
CA PRO A 358 14.19 22.31 -9.09
C PRO A 358 12.67 22.45 -9.02
N ILE A 359 11.94 21.39 -9.36
CA ILE A 359 10.47 21.32 -9.27
C ILE A 359 9.97 20.32 -8.21
N SER A 360 10.79 19.31 -7.90
CA SER A 360 10.53 18.32 -6.86
C SER A 360 11.86 17.88 -6.26
N SER A 361 11.90 17.61 -4.96
CA SER A 361 13.14 17.32 -4.22
C SER A 361 12.88 16.33 -3.09
N VAL A 362 13.78 15.37 -2.93
CA VAL A 362 13.72 14.35 -1.88
C VAL A 362 15.09 14.17 -1.26
N GLU A 363 15.11 13.85 0.03
CA GLU A 363 16.33 13.52 0.77
C GLU A 363 16.12 12.20 1.51
N ILE A 364 16.98 11.24 1.20
CA ILE A 364 16.94 9.88 1.74
C ILE A 364 18.25 9.65 2.49
N ASN A 365 18.15 9.18 3.72
CA ASN A 365 19.29 8.80 4.54
C ASN A 365 19.33 7.28 4.70
N ARG A 366 20.43 6.68 4.24
CA ARG A 366 20.74 5.27 4.45
C ARG A 366 21.68 5.14 5.64
N GLU A 367 21.20 4.58 6.73
CA GLU A 367 21.93 4.60 8.00
C GLU A 367 23.14 3.63 8.06
N LYS A 368 23.19 2.60 7.19
CA LYS A 368 24.36 1.72 6.98
C LYS A 368 24.52 1.20 5.57
#